data_AF-A0A924TEC3-F1
#
_entry.id   AF-A0A924TEC3-F1
#
_cell.length_a   1.000
_cell.length_b   1.000
_cell.length_c   1.000
_cell.angle_alpha   90.00
_cell.angle_beta   90.00
_cell.angle_gamma   90.00
#
_symmetry.space_group_name_H-M   'P 1'
#
loop_
_entity.id
_entity.type
_entity.pdbx_description
1 polymer ?
#
loop_
_entity_poly.entity_id
_entity_poly.type
_entity_poly.pdbx_seq_one_letter_code
_entity_poly.pdbx_strand_id
1 'polypeptide(L)' 'GSGREYALGAMNALYDTLDDAEAIARVGVDSGATFDKNSSLPMQVITIAMNPRPA' A
#
# COMPACT_ATOMS: atom_id res chain seq x y z
N GLY A 1 -0.16 -0.90 11.41
CA GLY A 1 -0.20 -2.15 12.21
C GLY A 1 1.21 -2.65 12.48
N SER A 2 1.34 -3.93 12.85
CA SER A 2 2.63 -4.62 13.05
C SER A 2 3.44 -4.73 11.76
N GLY A 3 2.83 -5.06 10.62
CA GLY A 3 3.53 -5.17 9.33
C GLY A 3 3.88 -3.85 8.63
N ARG A 4 3.87 -2.70 9.32
CA ARG A 4 4.03 -1.38 8.67
C ARG A 4 5.43 -1.17 8.07
N GLU A 5 6.46 -1.76 8.64
CA GLU A 5 7.84 -1.59 8.17
C GLU A 5 8.07 -2.26 6.82
N TYR A 6 7.54 -3.47 6.63
CA TYR A 6 7.50 -4.17 5.35
C TYR A 6 6.67 -3.39 4.31
N ALA A 7 5.51 -2.88 4.74
CA ALA A 7 4.64 -2.09 3.87
C ALA A 7 5.32 -0.79 3.40
N LEU A 8 5.90 -0.02 4.32
CA LEU A 8 6.58 1.24 4.01
C LEU A 8 7.77 1.04 3.08
N GLY A 9 8.56 -0.02 3.31
CA GLY A 9 9.68 -0.37 2.43
C GLY A 9 9.22 -0.65 1.00
N ALA A 10 8.20 -1.51 0.83
CA ALA A 10 7.67 -1.86 -0.48
C ALA A 10 7.03 -0.66 -1.19
N MET A 11 6.20 0.12 -0.49
CA MET A 11 5.56 1.31 -1.04
C MET A 11 6.60 2.36 -1.45
N ASN A 12 7.61 2.63 -0.62
CA ASN A 12 8.65 3.61 -0.94
C ASN A 12 9.50 3.19 -2.14
N ALA A 13 9.85 1.90 -2.24
CA ALA A 13 10.66 1.38 -3.34
C ALA A 13 9.96 1.50 -4.71
N LEU A 14 8.62 1.48 -4.72
CA LEU A 14 7.82 1.43 -5.95
C LEU A 14 7.01 2.71 -6.21
N TYR A 15 7.05 3.69 -5.30
CA TYR A 15 6.20 4.89 -5.34
C TYR A 15 6.32 5.66 -6.67
N ASP A 16 7.54 5.88 -7.15
CA ASP A 16 7.79 6.63 -8.39
C ASP A 16 7.65 5.76 -9.67
N THR A 17 7.32 4.48 -9.52
CA THR A 17 7.27 3.50 -10.63
C THR A 17 5.87 2.96 -10.93
N LEU A 18 4.95 3.01 -9.96
CA LEU A 18 3.59 2.52 -10.11
C LEU A 18 2.64 3.65 -10.48
N ASP A 19 1.67 3.34 -11.33
CA ASP A 19 0.82 4.35 -11.99
C ASP A 19 -0.29 4.92 -11.10
N ASP A 20 -0.69 4.21 -10.05
CA ASP A 20 -1.81 4.61 -9.21
C ASP A 20 -1.63 4.28 -7.71
N ALA A 21 -2.46 4.93 -6.89
CA ALA A 21 -2.45 4.75 -5.45
C ALA A 21 -2.93 3.36 -5.02
N GLU A 22 -3.72 2.66 -5.84
CA GLU A 22 -4.20 1.31 -5.53
C GLU A 22 -3.04 0.31 -5.55
N ALA A 23 -2.24 0.34 -6.61
CA ALA A 23 -1.09 -0.51 -6.82
C ALA A 23 -0.07 -0.34 -5.69
N ILE A 24 0.21 0.92 -5.31
CA ILE A 24 1.09 1.24 -4.18
C ILE A 24 0.52 0.67 -2.88
N ALA A 25 -0.77 0.86 -2.59
CA ALA A 25 -1.40 0.31 -1.39
C ALA A 25 -1.35 -1.22 -1.36
N ARG A 26 -1.60 -1.88 -2.49
CA ARG A 26 -1.56 -3.35 -2.62
C ARG A 26 -0.19 -3.92 -2.31
N VAL A 27 0.88 -3.40 -2.92
CA VAL A 27 2.25 -3.90 -2.66
C VAL A 27 2.66 -3.70 -1.20
N GLY A 28 2.17 -2.64 -0.55
CA GLY A 28 2.36 -2.42 0.88
C GLY A 28 1.70 -3.51 1.73
N VAL A 29 0.42 -3.80 1.47
CA VAL A 29 -0.32 -4.83 2.21
C VAL A 29 0.20 -6.24 1.92
N ASP A 30 0.54 -6.55 0.65
CA ASP A 30 1.12 -7.84 0.26
C ASP A 30 2.46 -8.09 0.95
N SER A 31 3.34 -7.08 0.99
CA SER A 31 4.62 -7.15 1.72
C SER A 31 4.39 -7.38 3.21
N GLY A 32 3.44 -6.64 3.81
CA GLY A 32 3.02 -6.85 5.19
C GLY A 32 2.52 -8.27 5.46
N ALA A 33 1.63 -8.80 4.64
CA ALA A 33 1.09 -10.15 4.75
C ALA A 33 2.14 -11.25 4.49
N THR A 34 3.18 -10.94 3.72
CA THR A 34 4.27 -11.89 3.41
C THR A 34 5.22 -12.07 4.60
N PHE A 35 5.54 -10.99 5.34
CA PHE A 35 6.61 -11.01 6.33
C PHE A 35 6.16 -10.80 7.78
N ASP A 36 5.02 -10.15 8.03
CA ASP A 36 4.47 -10.01 9.39
C ASP A 36 3.52 -11.16 9.71
N LYS A 37 3.89 -12.00 10.69
CA LYS A 37 3.08 -13.15 11.15
C LYS A 37 1.66 -12.80 11.59
N ASN A 38 1.41 -11.53 11.94
CA ASN A 38 0.11 -11.05 12.41
C ASN A 38 -0.73 -10.43 11.29
N SER A 39 -0.25 -10.44 10.04
CA SER A 39 -0.92 -9.91 8.86
C SER A 39 -1.15 -11.04 7.86
N SER A 40 -2.30 -11.04 7.18
CA SER A 40 -2.62 -12.08 6.20
C SER A 40 -3.58 -11.57 5.14
N LEU A 41 -3.61 -12.28 4.00
CA LEU A 41 -4.60 -12.12 2.94
C LEU A 41 -5.87 -12.93 3.25
N PRO A 42 -7.03 -12.60 2.63
CA PRO A 42 -7.24 -11.61 1.57
C PRO A 42 -7.19 -10.15 2.07
N MET A 43 -6.79 -9.23 1.19
CA MET A 43 -6.83 -7.80 1.48
C MET A 43 -8.08 -7.11 0.92
N GLN A 44 -8.44 -5.98 1.52
CA GLN A 44 -9.42 -5.04 0.99
C GLN A 44 -8.72 -3.72 0.65
N VAL A 45 -8.96 -3.19 -0.54
CA VAL A 45 -8.46 -1.88 -0.97
C VAL A 45 -9.63 -1.05 -1.47
N ILE A 46 -9.69 0.21 -1.03
CA ILE A 46 -10.73 1.16 -1.40
C ILE A 46 -10.02 2.41 -1.94
N THR A 47 -10.32 2.79 -3.17
CA THR A 47 -9.80 3.99 -3.80
C THR A 47 -10.88 5.08 -3.88
N ILE A 48 -10.46 6.33 -3.67
CA ILE A 48 -11.32 7.50 -3.74
C ILE A 48 -10.61 8.53 -4.60
N ALA A 49 -11.32 9.13 -5.55
CA ALA A 49 -10.76 10.19 -6.38
C ALA A 49 -10.39 11.41 -5.50
N MET A 50 -9.18 11.93 -5.69
CA MET A 50 -8.75 13.13 -5.00
C MET A 50 -9.58 14.34 -5.46
N ASN A 51 -10.11 15.11 -4.52
CA ASN A 51 -10.73 16.39 -4.86
C ASN A 51 -9.64 17.31 -5.43
N PRO A 52 -9.86 17.98 -6.58
CA PRO A 52 -8.87 18.88 -7.13
C PRO A 52 -8.46 19.95 -6.11
N ARG A 53 -7.18 20.30 -6.12
CA ARG A 53 -6.66 21.39 -5.30
C ARG A 53 -7.42 22.68 -5.68
N PRO A 54 -8.03 23.40 -4.73
CA PRO A 54 -8.64 24.69 -5.03
C PRO A 54 -7.58 25.64 -5.61
N ALA A 55 -8.02 26.50 -6.53
CA ALA A 55 -7.19 27.50 -7.19
C ALA A 55 -6.67 28.57 -6.21
#